data_AF-A0A6M2EPH8-F1
#
_entry.id   AF-A0A6M2EPH8-F1
#
_cell.length_a   1.000
_cell.length_b   1.000
_cell.length_c   1.000
_cell.angle_alpha   90.00
_cell.angle_beta   90.00
_cell.angle_gamma   90.00
#
_symmetry.space_group_name_H-M   'P 1'
#
loop_
_entity.id
_entity.type
_entity.pdbx_description
1 polymer ?
#
loop_
_entity_poly.entity_id
_entity_poly.type
_entity_poly.pdbx_seq_one_letter_code
_entity_poly.pdbx_strand_id
1 'polypeptide(L)'
;MVSPACIISFYEAFNGKRWEKFNSEKVASLAYARIQGKAALVTHFQNSSLMNEDKRCRPILFHSEGQEATDQEPFLSGNLNICIRQPDGSYSGDSLDCPEDSLDEKLEKN
;
A
#
# COMPACT_ATOMS: atom_id res chain seq x y z
N MET A 1 15.56 -3.96 -3.45
CA MET A 1 14.60 -3.71 -4.55
C MET A 1 14.16 -5.05 -5.13
N VAL A 2 12.86 -5.27 -5.37
CA VAL A 2 12.37 -6.53 -5.97
C VAL A 2 12.80 -6.59 -7.44
N SER A 3 13.49 -7.67 -7.83
CA SER A 3 13.99 -7.85 -9.20
C SER A 3 12.86 -8.33 -10.13
N PRO A 4 12.73 -7.78 -11.35
CA PRO A 4 11.82 -8.32 -12.37
C PRO A 4 12.04 -9.80 -12.67
N ALA A 5 13.24 -10.34 -12.43
CA ALA A 5 13.54 -11.75 -12.61
C ALA A 5 12.67 -12.67 -11.72
N CYS A 6 12.19 -12.18 -10.57
CA CYS A 6 11.27 -12.94 -9.71
C CYS A 6 9.94 -13.28 -10.40
N ILE A 7 9.55 -12.52 -11.43
CA ILE A 7 8.34 -12.80 -12.23
C ILE A 7 8.47 -14.15 -12.94
N ILE A 8 9.68 -14.52 -13.40
CA ILE A 8 9.92 -15.76 -14.14
C ILE A 8 9.61 -16.97 -13.24
N SER A 9 10.22 -17.00 -12.05
CA SER A 9 9.99 -18.09 -11.09
C SER A 9 8.51 -18.19 -10.70
N PHE A 10 7.82 -17.06 -10.52
CA PHE A 10 6.39 -17.05 -10.23
C PHE A 10 5.55 -17.56 -11.42
N TYR A 11 5.92 -17.20 -12.65
CA TYR A 11 5.22 -17.66 -13.85
C TYR A 11 5.35 -19.18 -14.04
N GLU A 12 6.55 -19.72 -13.93
CA GLU A 12 6.78 -21.18 -14.02
C GLU A 12 6.09 -21.95 -12.89
N ALA A 13 5.99 -21.32 -11.71
CA ALA A 13 5.34 -21.92 -10.56
C ALA A 13 3.81 -22.01 -10.69
N PHE A 14 3.13 -21.09 -11.39
CA PHE A 14 1.67 -21.00 -11.38
C PHE A 14 0.99 -21.07 -12.74
N ASN A 15 1.59 -20.54 -13.81
CA ASN A 15 0.92 -20.45 -15.09
C ASN A 15 0.62 -21.84 -15.67
N GLY A 16 -0.63 -22.05 -16.12
CA GLY A 16 -1.09 -23.33 -16.65
C GLY A 16 -1.41 -24.39 -15.58
N LYS A 17 -1.24 -24.09 -14.29
CA LYS A 17 -1.55 -25.04 -13.20
C LYS A 17 -2.96 -24.84 -12.66
N ARG A 18 -3.60 -25.93 -12.21
CA ARG A 18 -4.93 -25.88 -11.58
C ARG A 18 -4.83 -25.44 -10.12
N TRP A 19 -5.88 -24.79 -9.63
CA TRP A 19 -6.00 -24.54 -8.20
C TRP A 19 -6.36 -25.84 -7.46
N GLU A 20 -5.49 -26.27 -6.56
CA GLU A 20 -5.61 -27.56 -5.86
C GLU A 20 -6.71 -27.56 -4.78
N LYS A 21 -7.13 -26.38 -4.31
CA LYS A 21 -8.13 -26.24 -3.26
C LYS A 21 -9.54 -26.09 -3.84
N PHE A 22 -10.53 -26.40 -3.01
CA PHE A 22 -11.95 -26.22 -3.29
C PHE A 22 -12.50 -27.01 -4.50
N ASN A 23 -11.85 -28.13 -4.87
CA ASN A 23 -12.18 -28.92 -6.06
C ASN A 23 -12.26 -28.07 -7.33
N SER A 24 -11.42 -27.04 -7.43
CA SER A 24 -11.51 -26.09 -8.54
C SER A 24 -10.99 -26.69 -9.84
N GLU A 25 -11.69 -26.41 -10.94
CA GLU A 25 -11.22 -26.71 -12.30
C GLU A 25 -10.48 -25.53 -12.94
N LYS A 26 -10.45 -24.37 -12.27
CA LYS A 26 -9.79 -23.17 -12.78
C LYS A 26 -8.29 -23.41 -12.95
N VAL A 27 -7.78 -22.99 -14.10
CA VAL A 27 -6.35 -22.98 -14.43
C VAL A 27 -5.82 -21.56 -14.27
N ALA A 28 -4.72 -21.38 -13.56
CA ALA A 28 -4.08 -20.09 -13.36
C ALA A 28 -3.42 -19.61 -14.66
N SER A 29 -3.60 -18.33 -14.97
CA SER A 29 -2.99 -17.65 -16.11
C SER A 29 -2.50 -16.28 -15.66
N LEU A 30 -1.32 -15.90 -16.12
CA LEU A 30 -0.67 -14.64 -15.76
C LEU A 30 -0.61 -13.70 -16.96
N ALA A 31 -0.83 -12.41 -16.70
CA ALA A 31 -0.66 -11.34 -17.65
C ALA A 31 -0.18 -10.08 -16.92
N TYR A 32 0.40 -9.13 -17.66
CA TYR A 32 0.76 -7.83 -17.09
C TYR A 32 -0.50 -7.03 -16.77
N ALA A 33 -0.53 -6.41 -15.59
CA ALA A 33 -1.61 -5.53 -15.19
C ALA A 33 -1.65 -4.26 -16.05
N ARG A 34 -2.83 -3.65 -16.18
CA ARG A 34 -2.99 -2.37 -16.88
C ARG A 34 -2.26 -1.22 -16.18
N ILE A 35 -2.29 -1.20 -14.85
CA ILE A 35 -1.60 -0.21 -14.02
C ILE A 35 -0.30 -0.86 -13.54
N GLN A 36 0.83 -0.24 -13.85
CA GLN A 36 2.16 -0.76 -13.55
C GLN A 36 2.87 0.14 -12.53
N GLY A 37 3.58 -0.48 -11.59
CA GLY A 37 4.39 0.20 -10.58
C GLY A 37 3.66 0.54 -9.27
N LYS A 38 4.43 0.52 -8.17
CA LYS A 38 3.92 0.73 -6.80
C LYS A 38 3.22 2.09 -6.63
N ALA A 39 3.86 3.18 -7.06
CA ALA A 39 3.32 4.53 -6.91
C ALA A 39 2.00 4.70 -7.67
N ALA A 40 1.92 4.21 -8.90
CA ALA A 40 0.70 4.28 -9.70
C ALA A 40 -0.45 3.48 -9.07
N LEU A 41 -0.16 2.30 -8.50
CA LEU A 41 -1.15 1.52 -7.76
C LEU A 41 -1.63 2.24 -6.50
N VAL A 42 -0.73 2.86 -5.73
CA VAL A 42 -1.10 3.64 -4.53
C VAL A 42 -2.03 4.80 -4.92
N THR A 43 -1.64 5.62 -5.91
CA THR A 43 -2.47 6.73 -6.39
C THR A 43 -3.83 6.25 -6.91
N HIS A 44 -3.88 5.11 -7.59
CA HIS A 44 -5.13 4.55 -8.10
C HIS A 44 -6.11 4.16 -6.99
N PHE A 45 -5.60 3.57 -5.90
CA PHE A 45 -6.45 3.10 -4.80
C PHE A 45 -6.69 4.13 -3.70
N GLN A 46 -5.87 5.19 -3.59
CA GLN A 46 -5.95 6.17 -2.50
C GLN A 46 -7.34 6.81 -2.32
N ASN A 47 -8.01 7.13 -3.44
CA ASN A 47 -9.35 7.74 -3.43
C ASN A 47 -10.45 6.77 -3.90
N SER A 48 -10.14 5.47 -3.96
CA SER A 48 -11.11 4.45 -4.36
C SER A 48 -12.09 4.17 -3.23
N SER A 49 -13.37 3.98 -3.56
CA SER A 49 -14.38 3.56 -2.58
C SER A 49 -14.03 2.22 -1.91
N LEU A 50 -13.17 1.40 -2.54
CA LEU A 50 -12.65 0.16 -1.97
C LEU A 50 -11.95 0.37 -0.62
N MET A 51 -11.39 1.56 -0.37
CA MET A 51 -10.75 1.91 0.90
C MET A 51 -11.73 2.04 2.07
N ASN A 52 -13.02 2.17 1.79
CA ASN A 52 -14.08 2.26 2.79
C ASN A 52 -14.64 0.87 3.20
N GLU A 53 -14.29 -0.19 2.47
CA GLU A 53 -14.77 -1.56 2.72
C GLU A 53 -14.07 -2.22 3.93
N ASP A 54 -14.46 -3.45 4.26
CA ASP A 54 -13.81 -4.28 5.30
C ASP A 54 -12.29 -4.34 5.06
N LYS A 55 -11.50 -4.30 6.13
CA LYS A 55 -10.04 -4.28 6.05
C LYS A 55 -9.47 -5.47 5.25
N ARG A 56 -10.15 -6.62 5.24
CA ARG A 56 -9.75 -7.83 4.48
C ARG A 56 -9.96 -7.69 2.97
N CYS A 57 -10.76 -6.72 2.54
CA CYS A 57 -11.06 -6.46 1.13
C CYS A 57 -10.24 -5.29 0.56
N ARG A 58 -9.47 -4.59 1.40
CA ARG A 58 -8.57 -3.53 0.98
C ARG A 58 -7.29 -4.15 0.40
N PRO A 59 -6.61 -3.47 -0.54
CA PRO A 59 -5.34 -4.00 -1.04
C PRO A 59 -4.27 -4.03 0.07
N ILE A 60 -3.09 -4.61 -0.17
CA ILE A 60 -2.05 -4.73 0.87
C ILE A 60 -0.74 -4.27 0.27
N LEU A 61 0.02 -3.47 1.02
CA LEU A 61 1.31 -2.97 0.62
C LEU A 61 2.41 -3.57 1.50
N PHE A 62 3.40 -4.19 0.86
CA PHE A 62 4.57 -4.72 1.56
C PHE A 62 5.76 -3.75 1.43
N HIS A 63 6.56 -3.63 2.49
CA HIS A 63 7.83 -2.92 2.47
C HIS A 63 8.89 -3.75 1.75
N SER A 64 9.75 -3.08 0.97
CA SER A 64 10.69 -3.76 0.08
C SER A 64 12.03 -4.11 0.72
N GLU A 65 12.35 -3.70 1.95
CA GLU A 65 13.62 -4.03 2.61
C GLU A 65 13.51 -3.95 4.15
N GLY A 66 13.97 -4.98 4.86
CA GLY A 66 14.95 -4.76 5.94
C GLY A 66 14.54 -4.64 7.41
N GLN A 67 13.28 -4.73 7.83
CA GLN A 67 12.96 -4.85 9.27
C GLN A 67 11.68 -5.67 9.45
N GLU A 68 11.82 -6.83 10.11
CA GLU A 68 10.78 -7.74 10.61
C GLU A 68 9.48 -7.81 9.78
N ALA A 69 9.35 -8.91 9.04
CA ALA A 69 8.25 -9.25 8.13
C ALA A 69 6.89 -9.50 8.82
N THR A 70 6.45 -8.62 9.73
CA THR A 70 5.21 -8.81 10.50
C THR A 70 4.40 -7.57 10.81
N ASP A 71 4.71 -6.39 10.26
CA ASP A 71 3.79 -5.25 10.38
C ASP A 71 3.19 -4.90 9.01
N GLN A 72 1.96 -5.37 8.80
CA GLN A 72 1.07 -4.85 7.76
C GLN A 72 0.89 -3.37 8.05
N GLU A 73 1.60 -2.49 7.34
CA GLU A 73 1.29 -1.06 7.39
C GLU A 73 -0.14 -0.91 6.87
N PRO A 74 -1.05 -0.30 7.65
CA PRO A 74 -2.27 0.25 7.09
C PRO A 74 -1.84 1.09 5.89
N PHE A 75 -2.55 1.03 4.77
CA PHE A 75 -2.38 2.05 3.74
C PHE A 75 -2.28 3.40 4.42
N LEU A 76 -1.20 4.13 4.11
CA LEU A 76 -0.96 5.49 4.61
C LEU A 76 -2.28 6.25 4.52
N SER A 77 -2.99 6.29 5.64
CA SER A 77 -4.31 6.93 5.74
C SER A 77 -4.14 8.44 5.91
N GLY A 78 -2.93 8.95 5.66
CA GLY A 78 -2.53 10.33 5.84
C GLY A 78 -2.12 10.94 4.51
N ASN A 79 -3.11 11.29 3.69
CA ASN A 79 -3.13 12.52 2.90
C ASN A 79 -4.60 12.84 2.65
N LEU A 80 -5.34 12.86 3.74
CA LEU A 80 -6.73 13.24 3.76
C LEU A 80 -6.74 14.77 3.75
N ASN A 81 -6.65 15.37 2.56
CA ASN A 81 -7.22 16.69 2.36
C ASN A 81 -8.74 16.54 2.47
N ILE A 82 -9.26 16.29 3.69
CA ILE A 82 -10.68 16.54 3.97
C ILE A 82 -10.82 18.05 3.95
N CYS A 83 -11.03 18.59 2.76
CA CYS A 83 -11.68 19.87 2.67
C CYS A 83 -13.15 19.63 2.96
N ILE A 84 -13.55 19.76 4.22
CA ILE A 84 -14.95 19.82 4.59
C ILE A 84 -15.50 21.10 3.96
N ARG A 85 -16.26 20.96 2.87
CA ARG A 85 -16.98 22.08 2.27
C ARG A 85 -18.10 22.44 3.23
N GLN A 86 -17.97 23.58 3.88
CA GLN A 86 -19.06 24.10 4.71
C GLN A 86 -20.26 24.43 3.80
N PRO A 87 -21.50 24.41 4.32
CA PRO A 87 -22.71 24.73 3.53
C PRO A 87 -22.67 26.12 2.87
N ASP A 88 -21.81 27.02 3.35
CA ASP A 88 -21.56 28.36 2.81
C ASP A 88 -20.56 28.41 1.64
N GLY A 89 -19.90 27.28 1.33
CA GLY A 89 -18.93 27.15 0.24
C GLY A 89 -17.49 27.49 0.59
N SER A 90 -17.17 27.76 1.86
CA SER A 90 -15.80 27.99 2.33
C SER A 90 -15.03 26.68 2.55
N TYR A 91 -13.69 26.77 2.49
CA TYR A 91 -12.75 25.66 2.73
C TYR A 91 -11.97 25.95 4.01
N SER A 92 -12.18 25.17 5.07
CA SER A 92 -11.29 25.16 6.26
C SER A 92 -10.21 24.09 6.06
N GLY A 93 -8.96 24.52 5.88
CA GLY A 93 -7.79 23.65 5.95
C GLY A 93 -7.13 23.80 7.32
N ASP A 94 -7.01 22.70 8.07
CA ASP A 94 -6.18 22.67 9.27
C ASP A 94 -4.73 22.41 8.81
N SER A 95 -3.92 23.47 8.81
CA SER A 95 -2.50 23.41 8.51
C SER A 95 -1.77 22.93 9.76
N LEU A 96 -1.57 21.62 9.90
CA LEU A 96 -0.73 21.08 10.96
C LEU A 96 0.69 20.88 10.43
N ASP A 97 1.55 21.81 10.84
CA ASP A 97 3.01 21.70 10.78
C ASP A 97 3.43 20.47 11.61
N CYS A 98 4.18 19.55 11.00
CA CYS A 98 4.73 18.39 11.71
C CYS A 98 5.90 18.86 12.61
N PRO A 99 6.04 18.38 13.86
CA PRO A 99 7.18 18.76 14.69
C PRO A 99 8.47 18.15 14.15
N GLU A 100 9.54 18.96 14.05
CA GLU A 100 10.90 18.49 13.86
C GLU A 100 11.30 17.52 14.97
N ASP A 101 11.77 16.33 14.58
CA ASP A 101 12.36 15.34 15.47
C ASP A 101 13.81 15.74 15.75
N SER A 102 14.05 16.49 16.84
CA SER A 102 15.41 16.83 17.28
C SER A 102 16.01 15.68 18.09
N LEU A 103 16.82 14.84 17.44
CA LEU A 103 17.73 13.93 18.13
C LEU A 103 19.00 14.69 18.50
N ASP A 104 19.15 15.08 19.76
CA ASP A 104 20.46 15.34 20.36
C ASP A 104 20.47 14.87 21.82
N GLU A 105 20.85 13.60 22.02
CA GLU A 105 21.21 13.08 23.33
C GLU A 105 22.74 13.14 23.49
N LYS A 106 23.15 14.01 24.43
CA LYS A 106 24.15 13.72 25.47
C LYS A 106 25.64 13.91 25.13
N LEU A 107 26.22 14.98 25.69
CA LEU A 107 27.39 14.83 26.57
C LEU A 107 27.65 16.09 27.42
N GLU A 108 27.19 16.11 28.68
CA GLU A 108 27.88 16.89 29.73
C GLU A 108 27.80 16.14 31.06
N LYS A 109 28.98 15.77 31.59
CA LYS A 109 29.34 16.05 32.99
C LYS A 109 30.85 15.88 33.21
N ASN A 110 31.53 17.00 33.43
CA ASN A 110 32.54 17.10 34.49
C ASN A 110 31.84 17.68 35.73
#